data_AF-A0A9D6XPS0-F1
#
_entry.id   AF-A0A9D6XPS0-F1
#
_cell.length_a   1.000
_cell.length_b   1.000
_cell.length_c   1.000
_cell.angle_alpha   90.00
_cell.angle_beta   90.00
_cell.angle_gamma   90.00
#
_symmetry.space_group_name_H-M   'P 1'
#
loop_
_entity.id
_entity.type
_entity.pdbx_description
1 polymer ?
#
loop_
_entity_poly.entity_id
_entity_poly.type
_entity_poly.pdbx_seq_one_letter_code
_entity_poly.pdbx_strand_id
1 'polypeptide(L)'
;FLHPVMREFYRERDVVFEERRMRTDNSPTGRLFEQFLAEAYTAHAYGRPVVGWASDLQAFSATDAINFYHRNYVPSNIIVTVVGDVKPGEVFPVVEKYFGRIPAAPPPEPLRTKEPLQNSDREVTLREASQPWYIEGYHKPSARDKDEAVFDAIQDLMSNGRVSRLYRALVRDKKIAAFAGGFNDFPGPKYPNLFVFYAASTPGHNPDELQAAIQEEIERLKNADISDEELKMIKTRARANLIRGLADNEGLAQQLGTMQALFGDWRELFKQVDNLEKVTKADIRRVANATFVDSNRTSARIETLKTASNAQGVQQ
;
A
#
# COMPACT_ATOMS: atom_id res chain seq x y z
N PHE A 1 -9.36 -15.63 22.91
CA PHE A 1 -8.65 -14.36 23.14
C PHE A 1 -7.89 -14.42 24.45
N LEU A 2 -8.52 -14.32 25.64
CA LEU A 2 -7.84 -14.17 26.94
C LEU A 2 -6.71 -15.19 27.25
N HIS A 3 -6.91 -16.47 26.91
CA HIS A 3 -5.93 -17.53 27.14
C HIS A 3 -5.65 -18.28 25.84
N PRO A 4 -4.82 -17.73 24.94
CA PRO A 4 -4.47 -18.43 23.70
C PRO A 4 -3.60 -19.65 24.03
N VAL A 5 -3.87 -20.77 23.38
CA VAL A 5 -3.06 -22.00 23.50
C VAL A 5 -2.53 -22.35 22.12
N MET A 6 -1.21 -22.36 21.97
CA MET A 6 -0.50 -22.48 20.70
C MET A 6 -0.29 -23.95 20.27
N ARG A 7 -1.32 -24.82 20.39
CA ARG A 7 -1.19 -26.26 20.11
C ARG A 7 -0.81 -26.58 18.66
N GLU A 8 -1.44 -25.87 17.73
CA GLU A 8 -1.24 -26.07 16.29
C GLU A 8 -0.15 -25.14 15.71
N PHE A 9 0.61 -24.45 16.55
CA PHE A 9 1.51 -23.38 16.08
C PHE A 9 2.46 -23.81 14.98
N TYR A 10 3.14 -24.95 15.14
CA TYR A 10 4.11 -25.41 14.14
C TYR A 10 3.44 -25.81 12.82
N ARG A 11 2.23 -26.37 12.90
CA ARG A 11 1.43 -26.68 11.71
C ARG A 11 1.01 -25.40 10.99
N GLU A 12 0.51 -24.40 11.71
CA GLU A 12 0.15 -23.10 11.13
C GLU A 12 1.37 -22.36 10.58
N ARG A 13 2.54 -22.49 11.22
CA ARG A 13 3.79 -21.92 10.72
C ARG A 13 4.19 -22.53 9.37
N ASP A 14 3.98 -23.83 9.17
CA ASP A 14 4.23 -24.48 7.88
C ASP A 14 3.23 -23.99 6.82
N VAL A 15 1.97 -23.75 7.18
CA VAL A 15 0.97 -23.12 6.29
C VAL A 15 1.39 -21.71 5.87
N VAL A 16 1.87 -20.90 6.82
CA VAL A 16 2.42 -19.55 6.52
C VAL A 16 3.65 -19.65 5.61
N PHE A 17 4.48 -20.68 5.77
CA PHE A 17 5.60 -20.93 4.88
C PHE A 17 5.17 -21.23 3.44
N GLU A 18 4.11 -22.03 3.26
CA GLU A 18 3.51 -22.26 1.94
C GLU A 18 2.85 -21.00 1.37
N GLU A 19 2.21 -20.17 2.20
CA GLU A 19 1.70 -18.87 1.78
C GLU A 19 2.83 -17.98 1.23
N ARG A 20 3.96 -17.89 1.96
CA ARG A 20 5.14 -17.14 1.51
C ARG A 20 5.63 -17.67 0.16
N ARG A 21 5.74 -19.00 0.00
CA ARG A 21 6.15 -19.62 -1.26
C ARG A 21 5.21 -19.25 -2.39
N MET A 22 3.90 -19.35 -2.19
CA MET A 22 2.91 -19.05 -3.22
C MET A 22 2.87 -17.56 -3.59
N ARG A 23 2.90 -16.67 -2.59
CA ARG A 23 2.69 -15.22 -2.80
C ARG A 23 3.98 -14.48 -3.18
N THR A 24 5.12 -14.96 -2.72
CA THR A 24 6.41 -14.26 -2.85
C THR A 24 7.42 -15.13 -3.60
N ASP A 25 7.85 -16.25 -3.04
CA ASP A 25 9.04 -16.95 -3.55
C ASP A 25 8.83 -17.57 -4.94
N ASN A 26 7.60 -17.98 -5.29
CA ASN A 26 7.24 -18.52 -6.61
C ASN A 26 6.55 -17.48 -7.52
N SER A 27 6.42 -16.23 -7.07
CA SER A 27 5.77 -15.15 -7.81
C SER A 27 6.83 -14.14 -8.26
N PRO A 28 7.10 -13.99 -9.57
CA PRO A 28 8.05 -12.99 -10.07
C PRO A 28 7.72 -11.58 -9.58
N THR A 29 6.43 -11.22 -9.56
CA THR A 29 5.96 -9.92 -9.04
C THR A 29 6.04 -9.85 -7.53
N GLY A 30 5.82 -10.96 -6.81
CA GLY A 30 6.04 -11.02 -5.36
C GLY A 30 7.49 -10.73 -4.98
N ARG A 31 8.45 -11.38 -5.66
CA ARG A 31 9.89 -11.10 -5.51
C ARG A 31 10.25 -9.66 -5.88
N LEU A 32 9.68 -9.13 -6.97
CA LEU A 32 9.87 -7.74 -7.39
C LEU A 32 9.45 -6.76 -6.27
N PHE A 33 8.25 -6.94 -5.70
CA PHE A 33 7.72 -6.07 -4.66
C PHE A 33 8.51 -6.19 -3.34
N GLU A 34 8.95 -7.41 -2.97
CA GLU A 34 9.79 -7.63 -1.80
C GLU A 34 11.14 -6.89 -1.93
N GLN A 35 11.80 -7.02 -3.09
CA GLN A 35 13.07 -6.33 -3.35
C GLN A 35 12.91 -4.82 -3.48
N PHE A 36 11.85 -4.35 -4.15
CA PHE A 36 11.51 -2.93 -4.24
C PHE A 36 11.34 -2.31 -2.85
N LEU A 37 10.58 -2.97 -1.98
CA LEU A 37 10.29 -2.46 -0.65
C LEU A 37 11.53 -2.48 0.25
N ALA A 38 12.36 -3.54 0.16
CA ALA A 38 13.63 -3.63 0.87
C ALA A 38 14.62 -2.54 0.43
N GLU A 39 14.67 -2.20 -0.86
CA GLU A 39 15.52 -1.13 -1.38
C GLU A 39 14.99 0.27 -1.04
N ALA A 40 13.66 0.44 -0.97
CA ALA A 40 13.04 1.72 -0.66
C ALA A 40 13.32 2.17 0.78
N TYR A 41 13.39 1.24 1.74
CA TYR A 41 13.63 1.56 3.15
C TYR A 41 14.96 1.03 3.65
N THR A 42 15.86 1.94 4.00
CA THR A 42 17.17 1.64 4.57
C THR A 42 17.08 1.24 6.05
N ALA A 43 16.18 1.84 6.83
CA ALA A 43 16.14 1.66 8.29
C ALA A 43 14.76 1.31 8.85
N HIS A 44 13.68 1.85 8.28
CA HIS A 44 12.35 1.68 8.81
C HIS A 44 11.82 0.26 8.59
N ALA A 45 11.01 -0.24 9.54
CA ALA A 45 10.51 -1.61 9.51
C ALA A 45 9.59 -1.93 8.32
N TYR A 46 9.09 -0.91 7.61
CA TYR A 46 8.34 -1.08 6.36
C TYR A 46 9.17 -1.72 5.23
N GLY A 47 10.50 -1.69 5.28
CA GLY A 47 11.34 -2.45 4.35
C GLY A 47 11.27 -3.97 4.52
N ARG A 48 10.64 -4.46 5.59
CA ARG A 48 10.51 -5.89 5.87
C ARG A 48 9.18 -6.42 5.32
N PRO A 49 9.17 -7.56 4.61
CA PRO A 49 7.93 -8.15 4.13
C PRO A 49 7.03 -8.52 5.31
N VAL A 50 5.71 -8.30 5.17
CA VAL A 50 4.73 -8.55 6.24
C VAL A 50 4.75 -10.02 6.69
N VAL A 51 4.92 -10.95 5.75
CA VAL A 51 5.03 -12.39 6.04
C VAL A 51 6.36 -12.77 6.72
N GLY A 52 7.34 -11.87 6.76
CA GLY A 52 8.67 -12.10 7.30
C GLY A 52 9.59 -12.88 6.34
N TRP A 53 10.88 -12.96 6.69
CA TRP A 53 11.86 -13.70 5.90
C TRP A 53 11.76 -15.21 6.15
N ALA A 54 12.12 -16.03 5.16
CA ALA A 54 12.06 -17.49 5.29
C ALA A 54 12.88 -18.02 6.48
N SER A 55 14.07 -17.45 6.72
CA SER A 55 14.90 -17.78 7.89
C SER A 55 14.22 -17.43 9.21
N ASP A 56 13.53 -16.29 9.26
CA ASP A 56 12.83 -15.85 10.46
C ASP A 56 11.65 -16.78 10.75
N LEU A 57 10.88 -17.15 9.72
CA LEU A 57 9.76 -18.09 9.85
C LEU A 57 10.22 -19.46 10.36
N GLN A 58 11.37 -19.96 9.92
CA GLN A 58 11.92 -21.23 10.40
C GLN A 58 12.33 -21.18 11.88
N ALA A 59 12.89 -20.05 12.32
CA ALA A 59 13.34 -19.84 13.69
C ALA A 59 12.22 -19.45 14.66
N PHE A 60 11.11 -18.88 14.16
CA PHE A 60 10.02 -18.38 14.99
C PHE A 60 9.34 -19.52 15.77
N SER A 61 9.28 -19.36 17.09
CA SER A 61 8.77 -20.37 18.03
C SER A 61 7.39 -20.02 18.59
N ALA A 62 6.71 -21.03 19.15
CA ALA A 62 5.45 -20.80 19.87
C ALA A 62 5.63 -19.86 21.07
N THR A 63 6.83 -19.86 21.67
CA THR A 63 7.23 -18.94 22.74
C THR A 63 7.34 -17.49 22.23
N ASP A 64 7.87 -17.28 21.02
CA ASP A 64 7.92 -15.94 20.43
C ASP A 64 6.53 -15.42 20.11
N ALA A 65 5.65 -16.29 19.60
CA ALA A 65 4.26 -15.96 19.31
C ALA A 65 3.47 -15.58 20.58
N ILE A 66 3.62 -16.32 21.68
CA ILE A 66 2.95 -15.98 22.94
C ILE A 66 3.51 -14.70 23.57
N ASN A 67 4.83 -14.47 23.45
CA ASN A 67 5.45 -13.21 23.89
C ASN A 67 4.96 -12.02 23.07
N PHE A 68 4.84 -12.18 21.74
CA PHE A 68 4.24 -11.17 20.87
C PHE A 68 2.80 -10.87 21.25
N TYR A 69 2.00 -11.91 21.53
CA TYR A 69 0.63 -11.77 22.02
C TYR A 69 0.59 -10.96 23.31
N HIS A 70 1.33 -11.36 24.35
CA HIS A 70 1.34 -10.67 25.64
C HIS A 70 1.80 -9.21 25.55
N ARG A 71 2.74 -8.92 24.63
CA ARG A 71 3.24 -7.56 24.43
C ARG A 71 2.26 -6.66 23.69
N ASN A 72 1.56 -7.18 22.68
CA ASN A 72 0.82 -6.34 21.73
C ASN A 72 -0.71 -6.39 21.88
N TYR A 73 -1.26 -7.48 22.43
CA TYR A 73 -2.70 -7.70 22.57
C TYR A 73 -3.19 -7.22 23.94
N VAL A 74 -2.93 -5.96 24.24
CA VAL A 74 -3.29 -5.29 25.49
C VAL A 74 -4.51 -4.37 25.27
N PRO A 75 -5.40 -4.16 26.27
CA PRO A 75 -6.62 -3.37 26.08
C PRO A 75 -6.39 -1.95 25.57
N SER A 76 -5.28 -1.33 25.96
CA SER A 76 -4.84 0.00 25.51
C SER A 76 -4.39 0.06 24.04
N ASN A 77 -4.30 -1.08 23.36
CA ASN A 77 -3.89 -1.23 21.97
C ASN A 77 -4.93 -2.00 21.12
N ILE A 78 -6.17 -2.13 21.62
CA ILE A 78 -7.27 -2.83 20.94
C ILE A 78 -8.45 -1.87 20.78
N ILE A 79 -9.04 -1.87 19.58
CA ILE A 79 -10.28 -1.16 19.29
C ILE A 79 -11.31 -2.20 18.88
N VAL A 80 -12.49 -2.14 19.50
CA VAL A 80 -13.65 -2.97 19.12
C VAL A 80 -14.68 -2.07 18.47
N THR A 81 -14.98 -2.34 17.20
CA THR A 81 -16.02 -1.64 16.46
C THR A 81 -17.25 -2.52 16.34
N VAL A 82 -18.41 -2.01 16.72
CA VAL A 82 -19.70 -2.71 16.63
C VAL A 82 -20.64 -1.86 15.79
N VAL A 83 -21.13 -2.41 14.68
CA VAL A 83 -22.05 -1.76 13.74
C VAL A 83 -23.18 -2.72 13.39
N GLY A 84 -24.41 -2.23 13.39
CA GLY A 84 -25.60 -2.99 13.06
C GLY A 84 -26.81 -2.48 13.82
N ASP A 85 -27.87 -3.29 13.87
CA ASP A 85 -29.07 -3.01 14.68
C ASP A 85 -28.79 -3.32 16.16
N VAL A 86 -28.08 -2.42 16.82
CA VAL A 86 -27.68 -2.57 18.22
C VAL A 86 -27.88 -1.27 18.99
N LYS A 87 -28.21 -1.39 20.27
CA LYS A 87 -28.29 -0.24 21.18
C LYS A 87 -27.02 -0.17 22.03
N PRO A 88 -26.35 1.01 22.12
CA PRO A 88 -25.14 1.14 22.91
C PRO A 88 -25.29 0.67 24.37
N GLY A 89 -26.45 0.94 25.00
CA GLY A 89 -26.74 0.51 26.38
C GLY A 89 -26.78 -1.01 26.59
N GLU A 90 -27.00 -1.79 25.53
CA GLU A 90 -26.97 -3.26 25.57
C GLU A 90 -25.59 -3.81 25.19
N VAL A 91 -24.87 -3.12 24.30
CA VAL A 91 -23.54 -3.54 23.80
C VAL A 91 -22.44 -3.34 24.85
N PHE A 92 -22.38 -2.18 25.51
CA PHE A 92 -21.30 -1.88 26.45
C PHE A 92 -21.19 -2.92 27.59
N PRO A 93 -22.29 -3.33 28.26
CA PRO A 93 -22.21 -4.38 29.27
C PRO A 93 -21.68 -5.72 28.75
N VAL A 94 -21.99 -6.08 27.50
CA VAL A 94 -21.48 -7.30 26.86
C VAL A 94 -19.98 -7.17 26.60
N VAL A 95 -19.54 -6.06 26.01
CA VAL A 95 -18.11 -5.80 25.76
C VAL A 95 -17.33 -5.79 27.07
N GLU A 96 -17.83 -5.11 28.11
CA GLU A 96 -17.21 -5.09 29.44
C GLU A 96 -17.15 -6.49 30.06
N LYS A 97 -18.24 -7.28 29.98
CA LYS A 97 -18.27 -8.65 30.51
C LYS A 97 -17.20 -9.55 29.91
N TYR A 98 -16.90 -9.42 28.62
CA TYR A 98 -15.96 -10.30 27.90
C TYR A 98 -14.54 -9.72 27.82
N PHE A 99 -14.38 -8.45 27.47
CA PHE A 99 -13.07 -7.80 27.28
C PHE A 99 -12.55 -7.09 28.53
N GLY A 100 -13.43 -6.64 29.45
CA GLY A 100 -13.03 -5.97 30.69
C GLY A 100 -12.24 -6.86 31.67
N ARG A 101 -12.18 -8.18 31.41
CA ARG A 101 -11.36 -9.14 32.17
C ARG A 101 -9.90 -9.17 31.74
N ILE A 102 -9.56 -8.57 30.60
CA ILE A 102 -8.19 -8.53 30.11
C ILE A 102 -7.41 -7.53 30.99
N PRO A 103 -6.30 -7.95 31.63
CA PRO A 103 -5.52 -7.05 32.47
C PRO A 103 -5.07 -5.80 31.72
N ALA A 104 -5.17 -4.64 32.37
CA ALA A 104 -4.64 -3.40 31.83
C ALA A 104 -3.10 -3.49 31.73
N ALA A 105 -2.58 -2.96 30.63
CA ALA A 105 -1.15 -2.82 30.38
C ALA A 105 -0.92 -1.58 29.50
N PRO A 106 0.27 -0.95 29.56
CA PRO A 106 0.60 0.17 28.68
C PRO A 106 0.63 -0.30 27.21
N PRO A 107 0.36 0.59 26.24
CA PRO A 107 0.49 0.25 24.83
C PRO A 107 1.95 -0.08 24.49
N PRO A 108 2.20 -0.85 23.41
CA PRO A 108 3.56 -1.11 22.95
C PRO A 108 4.32 0.19 22.69
N GLU A 109 5.61 0.19 23.02
CA GLU A 109 6.52 1.30 22.74
C GLU A 109 6.40 1.73 21.27
N PRO A 110 6.31 3.05 20.99
CA PRO A 110 6.27 3.53 19.61
C PRO A 110 7.58 3.22 18.89
N LEU A 111 7.50 3.14 17.56
CA LEU A 111 8.68 2.93 16.73
C LEU A 111 9.66 4.11 16.91
N ARG A 112 10.91 3.79 17.24
CA ARG A 112 11.98 4.80 17.45
C ARG A 112 12.74 5.11 16.17
N THR A 113 12.96 4.09 15.34
CA THR A 113 13.69 4.21 14.08
C THR A 113 12.84 4.98 13.07
N LYS A 114 13.41 6.05 12.51
CA LYS A 114 12.82 6.79 11.39
C LYS A 114 13.61 6.47 10.13
N GLU A 115 12.93 6.42 8.99
CA GLU A 115 13.61 6.31 7.71
C GLU A 115 14.43 7.59 7.46
N PRO A 116 15.73 7.49 7.16
CA PRO A 116 16.49 8.64 6.70
C PRO A 116 15.92 9.18 5.38
N LEU A 117 16.08 10.48 5.15
CA LEU A 117 15.70 11.06 3.86
C LEU A 117 16.50 10.39 2.74
N GLN A 118 15.80 9.87 1.73
CA GLN A 118 16.42 9.39 0.52
C GLN A 118 16.95 10.59 -0.30
N ASN A 119 18.19 10.47 -0.78
CA ASN A 119 18.89 11.51 -1.51
C ASN A 119 19.57 10.98 -2.79
N SER A 120 19.14 9.81 -3.26
CA SER A 120 19.64 9.15 -4.46
C SER A 120 18.50 8.39 -5.13
N ASP A 121 18.51 8.35 -6.45
CA ASP A 121 17.72 7.38 -7.20
C ASP A 121 18.23 5.97 -6.88
N ARG A 122 17.31 5.01 -6.71
CA ARG A 122 17.62 3.61 -6.41
C ARG A 122 16.90 2.71 -7.40
N GLU A 123 17.59 1.67 -7.87
CA GLU A 123 17.05 0.79 -8.90
C GLU A 123 17.35 -0.68 -8.60
N VAL A 124 16.33 -1.52 -8.74
CA VAL A 124 16.44 -2.97 -8.67
C VAL A 124 16.04 -3.58 -10.01
N THR A 125 16.90 -4.43 -10.58
CA THR A 125 16.55 -5.21 -11.78
C THR A 125 16.54 -6.70 -11.46
N LEU A 126 15.37 -7.33 -11.61
CA LEU A 126 15.21 -8.78 -11.56
C LEU A 126 15.19 -9.35 -12.97
N ARG A 127 15.90 -10.46 -13.18
CA ARG A 127 15.88 -11.21 -14.43
C ARG A 127 15.06 -12.48 -14.23
N GLU A 128 13.88 -12.55 -14.83
CA GLU A 128 12.91 -13.60 -14.57
C GLU A 128 12.25 -14.12 -15.86
N ALA A 129 11.80 -15.38 -15.86
CA ALA A 129 10.99 -15.92 -16.96
C ALA A 129 9.52 -15.48 -16.83
N SER A 130 9.30 -14.16 -16.89
CA SER A 130 7.99 -13.51 -16.74
C SER A 130 7.82 -12.39 -17.76
N GLN A 131 6.58 -11.94 -17.98
CA GLN A 131 6.32 -10.69 -18.69
C GLN A 131 7.07 -9.53 -17.99
N PRO A 132 7.57 -8.54 -18.74
CA PRO A 132 8.21 -7.37 -18.17
C PRO A 132 7.29 -6.56 -17.26
N TRP A 133 7.87 -6.02 -16.20
CA TRP A 133 7.18 -5.20 -15.20
C TRP A 133 8.04 -4.02 -14.81
N TYR A 134 7.38 -2.94 -14.43
CA TYR A 134 8.00 -1.75 -13.86
C TYR A 134 7.18 -1.24 -12.68
N ILE A 135 7.86 -0.84 -11.61
CA ILE A 135 7.30 -0.17 -10.43
C ILE A 135 8.27 0.92 -9.99
N GLU A 136 7.76 2.09 -9.63
CA GLU A 136 8.52 3.15 -8.98
C GLU A 136 7.71 3.71 -7.81
N GLY A 137 8.39 4.11 -6.75
CA GLY A 137 7.75 4.77 -5.62
C GLY A 137 8.61 5.86 -5.01
N TYR A 138 7.91 6.74 -4.32
CA TYR A 138 8.44 7.97 -3.78
C TYR A 138 8.04 8.10 -2.31
N HIS A 139 9.00 8.37 -1.44
CA HIS A 139 8.68 8.59 -0.02
C HIS A 139 7.79 9.80 0.14
N LYS A 140 6.74 9.64 0.94
CA LYS A 140 5.81 10.67 1.35
C LYS A 140 5.54 10.61 2.86
N PRO A 141 4.98 11.67 3.45
CA PRO A 141 4.53 11.67 4.83
C PRO A 141 3.46 10.59 5.15
N SER A 142 3.14 10.42 6.43
CA SER A 142 2.07 9.50 6.85
C SER A 142 0.68 10.07 6.56
N ALA A 143 -0.36 9.26 6.73
CA ALA A 143 -1.76 9.67 6.53
C ALA A 143 -2.25 10.80 7.46
N ARG A 144 -1.43 11.25 8.42
CA ARG A 144 -1.73 12.40 9.28
C ARG A 144 -1.24 13.73 8.72
N ASP A 145 -0.55 13.72 7.58
CA ASP A 145 -0.06 14.94 6.96
C ASP A 145 -1.20 15.73 6.30
N LYS A 146 -1.07 17.06 6.27
CA LYS A 146 -2.05 17.95 5.65
C LYS A 146 -2.20 17.72 4.15
N ASP A 147 -1.16 17.22 3.49
CA ASP A 147 -1.13 16.98 2.06
C ASP A 147 -1.63 15.57 1.69
N GLU A 148 -2.07 14.76 2.66
CA GLU A 148 -2.60 13.41 2.39
C GLU A 148 -3.77 13.43 1.39
N ALA A 149 -4.70 14.36 1.55
CA ALA A 149 -5.81 14.53 0.60
C ALA A 149 -5.32 14.91 -0.81
N VAL A 150 -4.15 15.54 -0.95
CA VAL A 150 -3.56 15.84 -2.26
C VAL A 150 -3.01 14.56 -2.90
N PHE A 151 -2.39 13.68 -2.12
CA PHE A 151 -1.96 12.36 -2.61
C PHE A 151 -3.15 11.50 -3.03
N ASP A 152 -4.26 11.50 -2.27
CA ASP A 152 -5.50 10.82 -2.68
C ASP A 152 -6.04 11.37 -4.00
N ALA A 153 -6.01 12.69 -4.20
CA ALA A 153 -6.41 13.31 -5.46
C ALA A 153 -5.51 12.87 -6.63
N ILE A 154 -4.19 12.80 -6.41
CA ILE A 154 -3.22 12.32 -7.40
C ILE A 154 -3.49 10.86 -7.74
N GLN A 155 -3.72 9.99 -6.75
CA GLN A 155 -4.08 8.58 -6.98
C GLN A 155 -5.35 8.46 -7.82
N ASP A 156 -6.41 9.21 -7.49
CA ASP A 156 -7.66 9.15 -8.25
C ASP A 156 -7.45 9.55 -9.72
N LEU A 157 -6.72 10.66 -9.94
CA LEU A 157 -6.42 11.17 -11.28
C LEU A 157 -5.58 10.18 -12.10
N MET A 158 -4.52 9.65 -11.50
CA MET A 158 -3.52 8.86 -12.20
C MET A 158 -3.96 7.42 -12.39
N SER A 159 -4.84 6.89 -11.53
CA SER A 159 -5.05 5.44 -11.44
C SER A 159 -6.51 4.97 -11.31
N ASN A 160 -7.49 5.86 -11.10
CA ASN A 160 -8.88 5.42 -10.94
C ASN A 160 -9.54 4.99 -12.27
N GLY A 161 -9.44 3.69 -12.56
CA GLY A 161 -10.18 3.01 -13.62
C GLY A 161 -9.77 3.43 -15.03
N ARG A 162 -10.66 3.17 -16.01
CA ARG A 162 -10.38 3.35 -17.45
C ARG A 162 -10.28 4.82 -17.90
N VAL A 163 -10.61 5.74 -17.01
CA VAL A 163 -10.57 7.19 -17.26
C VAL A 163 -9.32 7.84 -16.69
N SER A 164 -8.52 7.09 -15.94
CA SER A 164 -7.27 7.57 -15.36
C SER A 164 -6.21 7.86 -16.42
N ARG A 165 -5.26 8.74 -16.10
CA ARG A 165 -4.19 9.15 -17.03
C ARG A 165 -3.31 7.98 -17.43
N LEU A 166 -2.85 7.17 -16.46
CA LEU A 166 -1.97 6.02 -16.75
C LEU A 166 -2.66 4.97 -17.61
N TYR A 167 -3.93 4.66 -17.33
CA TYR A 167 -4.67 3.71 -18.18
C TYR A 167 -4.82 4.24 -19.62
N ARG A 168 -5.25 5.49 -19.78
CA ARG A 168 -5.44 6.08 -21.11
C ARG A 168 -4.13 6.06 -21.91
N ALA A 169 -3.05 6.53 -21.30
CA ALA A 169 -1.77 6.65 -21.98
C ALA A 169 -1.11 5.31 -22.27
N LEU A 170 -0.91 4.45 -21.25
CA LEU A 170 -0.12 3.24 -21.40
C LEU A 170 -0.92 2.06 -21.98
N VAL A 171 -2.20 1.93 -21.60
CA VAL A 171 -3.04 0.77 -21.98
C VAL A 171 -3.84 1.06 -23.25
N ARG A 172 -4.57 2.18 -23.31
CA ARG A 172 -5.49 2.47 -24.43
C ARG A 172 -4.76 3.04 -25.65
N ASP A 173 -3.93 4.06 -25.45
CA ASP A 173 -3.38 4.87 -26.53
C ASP A 173 -2.06 4.29 -27.04
N LYS A 174 -1.06 4.10 -26.17
CA LYS A 174 0.24 3.50 -26.53
C LYS A 174 0.19 1.97 -26.68
N LYS A 175 -0.73 1.29 -25.98
CA LYS A 175 -0.90 -0.18 -25.96
C LYS A 175 0.35 -0.97 -25.55
N ILE A 176 1.22 -0.34 -24.76
CA ILE A 176 2.47 -0.93 -24.26
C ILE A 176 2.29 -1.66 -22.92
N ALA A 177 1.16 -1.43 -22.24
CA ALA A 177 0.88 -2.02 -20.94
C ALA A 177 -0.44 -2.81 -20.95
N ALA A 178 -0.42 -3.99 -20.33
CA ALA A 178 -1.64 -4.76 -20.05
C ALA A 178 -2.47 -4.07 -18.95
N PHE A 179 -1.79 -3.46 -17.98
CA PHE A 179 -2.35 -2.55 -17.01
C PHE A 179 -1.29 -1.58 -16.52
N ALA A 180 -1.74 -0.40 -16.10
CA ALA A 180 -0.93 0.64 -15.49
C ALA A 180 -1.76 1.35 -14.43
N GLY A 181 -1.11 1.74 -13.34
CA GLY A 181 -1.78 2.36 -12.20
C GLY A 181 -0.79 2.82 -11.14
N GLY A 182 -1.33 3.09 -9.98
CA GLY A 182 -0.62 3.62 -8.85
C GLY A 182 -1.49 3.57 -7.62
N PHE A 183 -0.85 3.54 -6.46
CA PHE A 183 -1.53 3.50 -5.18
C PHE A 183 -0.76 4.32 -4.15
N ASN A 184 -1.54 4.87 -3.24
CA ASN A 184 -1.12 5.62 -2.09
C ASN A 184 -0.88 4.68 -0.90
N ASP A 185 -0.17 5.14 0.12
CA ASP A 185 0.01 4.47 1.41
C ASP A 185 0.67 3.08 1.41
N PHE A 186 1.64 2.84 0.52
CA PHE A 186 2.35 1.56 0.49
C PHE A 186 3.60 1.55 1.39
N PRO A 187 3.83 0.54 2.25
CA PRO A 187 2.99 -0.63 2.51
C PRO A 187 1.92 -0.41 3.60
N GLY A 188 1.88 0.78 4.21
CA GLY A 188 0.79 1.18 5.10
C GLY A 188 0.78 2.66 5.45
N PRO A 189 -0.37 3.21 5.91
CA PRO A 189 -0.58 4.64 6.12
C PRO A 189 -0.04 5.22 7.43
N LYS A 190 0.26 4.37 8.42
CA LYS A 190 0.50 4.80 9.82
C LYS A 190 1.75 5.69 9.96
N TYR A 191 2.81 5.33 9.25
CA TYR A 191 4.10 6.04 9.25
C TYR A 191 4.38 6.59 7.83
N PRO A 192 5.42 7.44 7.66
CA PRO A 192 5.87 7.84 6.33
C PRO A 192 6.02 6.62 5.43
N ASN A 193 5.49 6.74 4.23
CA ASN A 193 5.25 5.61 3.32
C ASN A 193 5.54 5.99 1.86
N LEU A 194 5.18 5.12 0.91
CA LEU A 194 5.40 5.34 -0.51
C LEU A 194 4.11 5.68 -1.25
N PHE A 195 4.21 6.66 -2.14
CA PHE A 195 3.31 6.77 -3.29
C PHE A 195 3.93 5.99 -4.45
N VAL A 196 3.18 5.09 -5.09
CA VAL A 196 3.71 4.14 -6.06
C VAL A 196 3.00 4.25 -7.41
N PHE A 197 3.76 4.11 -8.50
CA PHE A 197 3.29 3.90 -9.86
C PHE A 197 3.82 2.57 -10.39
N TYR A 198 3.04 1.88 -11.20
CA TYR A 198 3.44 0.58 -11.77
C TYR A 198 2.75 0.29 -13.10
N ALA A 199 3.37 -0.59 -13.88
CA ALA A 199 2.79 -1.15 -15.09
C ALA A 199 3.35 -2.55 -15.39
N ALA A 200 2.55 -3.35 -16.08
CA ALA A 200 2.96 -4.62 -16.68
C ALA A 200 2.86 -4.53 -18.19
N SER A 201 3.89 -4.98 -18.92
CA SER A 201 3.93 -4.78 -20.37
C SER A 201 3.00 -5.73 -21.14
N THR A 202 2.58 -5.33 -22.32
CA THR A 202 2.06 -6.24 -23.34
C THR A 202 3.22 -6.95 -24.07
N PRO A 203 2.96 -8.08 -24.75
CA PRO A 203 4.00 -8.79 -25.51
C PRO A 203 4.72 -7.86 -26.50
N GLY A 204 6.06 -7.95 -26.53
CA GLY A 204 6.90 -7.14 -27.41
C GLY A 204 7.39 -5.82 -26.81
N HIS A 205 6.86 -5.41 -25.65
CA HIS A 205 7.28 -4.21 -24.95
C HIS A 205 8.12 -4.52 -23.70
N ASN A 206 8.99 -3.59 -23.33
CA ASN A 206 9.99 -3.75 -22.27
C ASN A 206 9.81 -2.74 -21.10
N PRO A 207 10.50 -2.92 -19.96
CA PRO A 207 10.34 -2.05 -18.79
C PRO A 207 10.73 -0.59 -19.04
N ASP A 208 11.67 -0.30 -19.94
CA ASP A 208 12.13 1.06 -20.22
C ASP A 208 11.04 1.87 -20.91
N GLU A 209 10.28 1.23 -21.81
CA GLU A 209 9.10 1.83 -22.44
C GLU A 209 8.02 2.17 -21.40
N LEU A 210 7.81 1.27 -20.41
CA LEU A 210 6.87 1.50 -19.32
C LEU A 210 7.31 2.66 -18.44
N GLN A 211 8.58 2.65 -18.01
CA GLN A 211 9.17 3.71 -17.20
C GLN A 211 9.03 5.06 -17.88
N ALA A 212 9.47 5.18 -19.14
CA ALA A 212 9.41 6.43 -19.89
C ALA A 212 7.96 6.96 -20.01
N ALA A 213 6.98 6.07 -20.22
CA ALA A 213 5.58 6.47 -20.31
C ALA A 213 4.98 6.89 -18.97
N ILE A 214 5.37 6.26 -17.85
CA ILE A 214 4.96 6.70 -16.50
C ILE A 214 5.58 8.08 -16.20
N GLN A 215 6.87 8.25 -16.46
CA GLN A 215 7.57 9.52 -16.27
C GLN A 215 6.97 10.65 -17.11
N GLU A 216 6.56 10.37 -18.35
CA GLU A 216 5.85 11.35 -19.20
C GLU A 216 4.57 11.85 -18.51
N GLU A 217 3.78 10.98 -17.88
CA GLU A 217 2.57 11.38 -17.15
C GLU A 217 2.87 12.12 -15.86
N ILE A 218 3.93 11.74 -15.15
CA ILE A 218 4.37 12.46 -13.93
C ILE A 218 4.86 13.86 -14.30
N GLU A 219 5.62 14.01 -15.38
CA GLU A 219 6.05 15.32 -15.86
C GLU A 219 4.87 16.16 -16.36
N ARG A 220 3.86 15.55 -17.00
CA ARG A 220 2.60 16.24 -17.30
C ARG A 220 1.91 16.74 -16.02
N LEU A 221 1.86 15.92 -14.97
CA LEU A 221 1.27 16.29 -13.68
C LEU A 221 2.02 17.45 -13.00
N LYS A 222 3.35 17.49 -13.14
CA LYS A 222 4.21 18.53 -12.58
C LYS A 222 4.12 19.86 -13.33
N ASN A 223 3.93 19.82 -14.65
CA ASN A 223 4.09 20.99 -15.52
C ASN A 223 2.78 21.56 -16.09
N ALA A 224 1.70 20.77 -16.13
CA ALA A 224 0.40 21.20 -16.65
C ALA A 224 -0.67 21.19 -15.54
N ASP A 225 -1.53 22.21 -15.52
CA ASP A 225 -2.71 22.18 -14.64
C ASP A 225 -3.68 21.10 -15.08
N ILE A 226 -4.30 20.45 -14.09
CA ILE A 226 -5.46 19.59 -14.34
C ILE A 226 -6.67 20.43 -14.73
N SER A 227 -7.60 19.87 -15.50
CA SER A 227 -8.82 20.60 -15.87
C SER A 227 -9.76 20.77 -14.67
N ASP A 228 -10.70 21.72 -14.75
CA ASP A 228 -11.74 21.87 -13.72
C ASP A 228 -12.66 20.65 -13.67
N GLU A 229 -12.91 20.03 -14.82
CA GLU A 229 -13.67 18.79 -14.92
C GLU A 229 -12.94 17.63 -14.24
N GLU A 230 -11.63 17.49 -14.43
CA GLU A 230 -10.82 16.48 -13.74
C GLU A 230 -10.92 16.65 -12.22
N LEU A 231 -10.69 17.87 -11.71
CA LEU A 231 -10.78 18.15 -10.27
C LEU A 231 -12.19 17.90 -9.71
N LYS A 232 -13.23 18.33 -10.44
CA LYS A 232 -14.62 18.09 -10.07
C LYS A 232 -14.96 16.60 -10.03
N MET A 233 -14.42 15.82 -10.96
CA MET A 233 -14.64 14.37 -11.01
C MET A 233 -13.97 13.65 -9.85
N ILE A 234 -12.73 14.03 -9.49
CA ILE A 234 -12.02 13.49 -8.31
C ILE A 234 -12.88 13.67 -7.05
N LYS A 235 -13.32 14.91 -6.79
CA LYS A 235 -14.17 15.25 -5.63
C LYS A 235 -15.50 14.49 -5.64
N THR A 236 -16.13 14.38 -6.80
CA THR A 236 -17.38 13.64 -6.96
C THR A 236 -17.22 12.15 -6.67
N ARG A 237 -16.15 11.52 -7.15
CA ARG A 237 -15.87 10.10 -6.89
C ARG A 237 -15.57 9.83 -5.43
N ALA A 238 -14.85 10.72 -4.75
CA ALA A 238 -14.56 10.57 -3.33
C ALA A 238 -15.83 10.57 -2.47
N ARG A 239 -16.77 11.50 -2.72
CA ARG A 239 -18.09 11.48 -2.07
C ARG A 239 -18.84 10.17 -2.33
N ALA A 240 -18.83 9.70 -3.58
CA ALA A 240 -19.49 8.46 -3.95
C ALA A 240 -18.82 7.22 -3.31
N ASN A 241 -17.48 7.21 -3.20
CA ASN A 241 -16.72 6.16 -2.55
C ASN A 241 -17.01 6.10 -1.05
N LEU A 242 -17.11 7.25 -0.38
CA LEU A 242 -17.54 7.30 1.02
C LEU A 242 -18.92 6.65 1.16
N ILE A 243 -19.94 7.13 0.43
CA ILE A 243 -21.31 6.58 0.52
C ILE A 243 -21.34 5.07 0.28
N ARG A 244 -20.60 4.58 -0.72
CA ARG A 244 -20.49 3.13 -0.99
C ARG A 244 -19.83 2.37 0.15
N GLY A 245 -18.79 2.93 0.76
CA GLY A 245 -18.09 2.32 1.88
C GLY A 245 -18.93 2.23 3.17
N LEU A 246 -19.95 3.10 3.30
CA LEU A 246 -20.91 3.07 4.40
C LEU A 246 -22.16 2.23 4.09
N ALA A 247 -22.22 1.57 2.92
CA ALA A 247 -23.44 0.90 2.46
C ALA A 247 -23.76 -0.39 3.20
N ASP A 248 -22.77 -1.02 3.85
CA ASP A 248 -22.94 -2.22 4.65
C ASP A 248 -22.22 -2.13 6.00
N ASN A 249 -22.62 -3.00 6.94
CA ASN A 249 -22.14 -2.97 8.32
C ASN A 249 -20.64 -3.29 8.43
N GLU A 250 -20.12 -4.16 7.57
CA GLU A 250 -18.71 -4.59 7.61
C GLU A 250 -17.80 -3.46 7.14
N GLY A 251 -18.11 -2.85 6.00
CA GLY A 251 -17.41 -1.68 5.46
C GLY A 251 -17.42 -0.52 6.45
N LEU A 252 -18.58 -0.21 7.03
CA LEU A 252 -18.69 0.84 8.05
C LEU A 252 -17.87 0.52 9.31
N ALA A 253 -17.94 -0.72 9.83
CA ALA A 253 -17.17 -1.12 11.01
C ALA A 253 -15.65 -1.03 10.75
N GLN A 254 -15.20 -1.48 9.58
CA GLN A 254 -13.80 -1.44 9.20
C GLN A 254 -13.30 0.01 9.09
N GLN A 255 -14.05 0.90 8.43
CA GLN A 255 -13.64 2.30 8.26
C GLN A 255 -13.58 3.05 9.59
N LEU A 256 -14.60 2.91 10.44
CA LEU A 256 -14.62 3.53 11.76
C LEU A 256 -13.46 3.01 12.64
N GLY A 257 -13.22 1.70 12.63
CA GLY A 257 -12.13 1.08 13.36
C GLY A 257 -10.75 1.55 12.89
N THR A 258 -10.54 1.59 11.56
CA THR A 258 -9.28 2.06 10.98
C THR A 258 -9.04 3.54 11.30
N MET A 259 -10.05 4.40 11.21
CA MET A 259 -9.89 5.82 11.57
C MET A 259 -9.59 6.01 13.06
N GLN A 260 -10.29 5.28 13.93
CA GLN A 260 -10.00 5.28 15.36
C GLN A 260 -8.57 4.79 15.65
N ALA A 261 -8.09 3.75 14.94
CA ALA A 261 -6.76 3.19 15.12
C ALA A 261 -5.64 4.13 14.61
N LEU A 262 -5.87 4.81 13.49
CA LEU A 262 -4.87 5.68 12.87
C LEU A 262 -4.85 7.08 13.46
N PHE A 263 -5.99 7.65 13.82
CA PHE A 263 -6.13 9.06 14.21
C PHE A 263 -6.58 9.25 15.66
N GLY A 264 -7.13 8.21 16.30
CA GLY A 264 -7.76 8.34 17.62
C GLY A 264 -9.16 8.98 17.57
N ASP A 265 -9.70 9.22 16.38
CA ASP A 265 -11.02 9.80 16.15
C ASP A 265 -11.66 9.16 14.92
N TRP A 266 -12.67 8.31 15.13
CA TRP A 266 -13.43 7.68 14.04
C TRP A 266 -14.09 8.69 13.09
N ARG A 267 -14.32 9.93 13.54
CA ARG A 267 -14.92 11.00 12.71
C ARG A 267 -14.00 11.48 11.60
N GLU A 268 -12.72 11.12 11.64
CA GLU A 268 -11.76 11.46 10.59
C GLU A 268 -12.22 10.95 9.21
N LEU A 269 -13.01 9.87 9.20
CA LEU A 269 -13.63 9.33 7.99
C LEU A 269 -14.37 10.40 7.17
N PHE A 270 -15.10 11.29 7.84
CA PHE A 270 -15.89 12.33 7.18
C PHE A 270 -15.02 13.55 6.84
N LYS A 271 -14.03 13.86 7.69
CA LYS A 271 -13.11 14.97 7.48
C LYS A 271 -12.20 14.75 6.27
N GLN A 272 -11.86 13.50 5.94
CA GLN A 272 -11.07 13.19 4.75
C GLN A 272 -11.75 13.69 3.46
N VAL A 273 -13.08 13.53 3.34
CA VAL A 273 -13.82 14.06 2.20
C VAL A 273 -13.81 15.59 2.21
N ASP A 274 -14.01 16.23 3.36
CA ASP A 274 -13.94 17.69 3.48
C ASP A 274 -12.55 18.25 3.14
N ASN A 275 -11.49 17.52 3.49
CA ASN A 275 -10.12 17.88 3.16
C ASN A 275 -9.86 17.76 1.66
N LEU A 276 -10.37 16.69 1.03
CA LEU A 276 -10.28 16.53 -0.43
C LEU A 276 -11.07 17.62 -1.18
N GLU A 277 -12.22 18.06 -0.68
CA GLU A 277 -12.98 19.16 -1.27
C GLU A 277 -12.20 20.48 -1.28
N LYS A 278 -11.24 20.66 -0.37
CA LYS A 278 -10.36 21.85 -0.30
C LYS A 278 -9.15 21.76 -1.24
N VAL A 279 -8.85 20.58 -1.79
CA VAL A 279 -7.70 20.41 -2.70
C VAL A 279 -7.87 21.29 -3.93
N THR A 280 -6.79 21.98 -4.27
CA THR A 280 -6.68 22.84 -5.44
C THR A 280 -5.75 22.24 -6.50
N LYS A 281 -5.83 22.73 -7.74
CA LYS A 281 -4.90 22.38 -8.82
C LYS A 281 -3.44 22.73 -8.45
N ALA A 282 -3.26 23.86 -7.77
CA ALA A 282 -1.96 24.33 -7.32
C ALA A 282 -1.36 23.39 -6.25
N ASP A 283 -2.17 22.82 -5.37
CA ASP A 283 -1.71 21.82 -4.40
C ASP A 283 -1.21 20.55 -5.08
N ILE A 284 -1.97 20.04 -6.06
CA ILE A 284 -1.57 18.87 -6.84
C ILE A 284 -0.23 19.12 -7.53
N ARG A 285 -0.07 20.26 -8.20
CA ARG A 285 1.20 20.64 -8.83
C ARG A 285 2.33 20.75 -7.80
N ARG A 286 2.09 21.43 -6.68
CA ARG A 286 3.10 21.63 -5.62
C ARG A 286 3.58 20.30 -5.06
N VAL A 287 2.66 19.41 -4.69
CA VAL A 287 2.97 18.09 -4.13
C VAL A 287 3.67 17.22 -5.16
N ALA A 288 3.18 17.19 -6.41
CA ALA A 288 3.84 16.45 -7.48
C ALA A 288 5.29 16.90 -7.71
N ASN A 289 5.56 18.21 -7.71
CA ASN A 289 6.91 18.74 -7.87
C ASN A 289 7.82 18.49 -6.65
N ALA A 290 7.26 18.48 -5.44
CA ALA A 290 8.03 18.24 -4.22
C ALA A 290 8.36 16.76 -4.00
N THR A 291 7.46 15.85 -4.40
CA THR A 291 7.57 14.43 -4.08
C THR A 291 8.16 13.60 -5.22
N PHE A 292 7.75 13.85 -6.47
CA PHE A 292 8.11 13.04 -7.63
C PHE A 292 9.40 13.56 -8.29
N VAL A 293 10.51 13.35 -7.59
CA VAL A 293 11.86 13.75 -7.97
C VAL A 293 12.80 12.54 -7.92
N ASP A 294 13.81 12.50 -8.79
CA ASP A 294 14.73 11.36 -8.90
C ASP A 294 15.45 11.05 -7.58
N SER A 295 15.84 12.08 -6.81
CA SER A 295 16.50 11.88 -5.51
C SER A 295 15.63 11.20 -4.45
N ASN A 296 14.32 11.08 -4.71
CA ASN A 296 13.34 10.43 -3.84
C ASN A 296 12.74 9.16 -4.49
N ARG A 297 13.27 8.72 -5.64
CA ARG A 297 12.74 7.57 -6.37
C ARG A 297 13.46 6.29 -6.00
N THR A 298 12.70 5.27 -5.64
CA THR A 298 13.13 3.89 -5.78
C THR A 298 12.33 3.26 -6.90
N SER A 299 12.97 2.47 -7.75
CA SER A 299 12.31 1.74 -8.82
C SER A 299 12.76 0.29 -8.86
N ALA A 300 11.91 -0.57 -9.38
CA ALA A 300 12.25 -1.95 -9.64
C ALA A 300 11.62 -2.42 -10.95
N ARG A 301 12.32 -3.31 -11.67
CA ARG A 301 11.84 -3.87 -12.93
C ARG A 301 12.11 -5.36 -13.06
N ILE A 302 11.28 -6.01 -13.86
CA ILE A 302 11.53 -7.36 -14.36
C ILE A 302 11.96 -7.28 -15.82
N GLU A 303 13.17 -7.74 -16.10
CA GLU A 303 13.62 -8.06 -17.46
C GLU A 303 13.36 -9.54 -17.75
N THR A 304 12.71 -9.82 -18.88
CA THR A 304 12.46 -11.20 -19.29
C THR A 304 13.77 -11.90 -19.65
N LEU A 305 14.04 -13.06 -19.04
CA LEU A 305 15.13 -13.93 -19.46
C LEU A 305 14.90 -14.39 -20.91
N LYS A 306 15.80 -14.04 -21.83
CA LYS A 306 15.81 -14.61 -23.17
C LYS A 306 16.27 -16.07 -23.07
N THR A 307 15.35 -17.02 -23.20
CA THR A 307 15.71 -18.43 -23.30
C THR A 307 16.51 -18.65 -24.59
N ALA A 308 17.61 -19.40 -24.50
CA ALA A 308 18.51 -19.69 -25.63
C ALA A 308 17.86 -20.39 -26.83
N SER A 309 16.59 -20.82 -26.72
CA SER A 309 15.82 -21.47 -27.78
C SER A 309 15.27 -20.53 -28.86
N ASN A 310 15.23 -19.21 -28.64
CA ASN A 310 14.79 -18.25 -29.66
C ASN A 310 15.90 -17.80 -30.63
N ALA A 311 17.12 -18.30 -30.46
CA ALA A 311 18.26 -18.00 -31.35
C ALA A 311 18.41 -18.99 -32.52
N GLN A 312 17.68 -20.12 -32.54
CA GLN A 312 17.77 -21.14 -33.59
C GLN A 312 16.60 -21.14 -34.59
N GLY A 313 15.63 -20.23 -34.46
CA GLY A 313 14.50 -20.12 -35.38
C GLY A 313 14.73 -19.24 -36.63
N VAL A 314 15.94 -18.68 -36.79
CA VAL A 314 16.32 -17.87 -37.96
C VAL A 314 17.68 -18.32 -38.46
N GLN A 315 17.80 -19.61 -38.82
CA GLN A 315 18.77 -20.09 -39.79
C GLN A 315 18.38 -21.49 -40.27
N GLN A 316 18.07 -21.55 -41.58
CA GLN A 316 17.70 -22.69 -42.42
C GLN A 316 16.20 -22.96 -42.57
#